data_AF-A0A031FTU9-F1
#
_entry.id   AF-A0A031FTU9-F1
#
_cell.length_a   1.000
_cell.length_b   1.000
_cell.length_c   1.000
_cell.angle_alpha   90.00
_cell.angle_beta   90.00
_cell.angle_gamma   90.00
#
_symmetry.space_group_name_H-M   'P 1'
#
loop_
_entity.id
_entity.type
_entity.pdbx_description
1 polymer ?
#
loop_
_entity_poly.entity_id
_entity_poly.type
_entity_poly.pdbx_seq_one_letter_code
_entity_poly.pdbx_strand_id
1 'polypeptide(L)' 'MRNTVRRRLKAICAEALPDVRTGADVVIRALPAAASADFATLRAEVVRCLERKAAA' A
#
# COMPACT_ATOMS: atom_id res chain seq x y z
N MET A 1 -8.78 14.72 2.95
CA MET A 1 -7.69 13.99 2.26
C MET A 1 -7.08 12.84 3.06
N ARG A 2 -6.64 13.03 4.33
CA ARG A 2 -5.98 11.97 5.12
C ARG A 2 -6.81 10.68 5.27
N ASN A 3 -8.12 10.80 5.51
CA ASN A 3 -9.03 9.65 5.54
C ASN A 3 -9.15 8.95 4.18
N THR A 4 -9.08 9.70 3.08
CA THR A 4 -9.14 9.16 1.72
C THR A 4 -7.91 8.31 1.43
N VAL A 5 -6.70 8.81 1.75
CA VAL A 5 -5.45 8.07 1.58
C VAL A 5 -5.47 6.80 2.43
N ARG A 6 -5.85 6.88 3.71
CA ARG A 6 -5.97 5.70 4.58
C ARG A 6 -6.95 4.66 4.02
N ARG A 7 -8.11 5.09 3.51
CA ARG A 7 -9.11 4.18 2.93
C ARG A 7 -8.58 3.50 1.65
N ARG A 8 -7.94 4.26 0.76
CA ARG A 8 -7.35 3.72 -0.48
C ARG A 8 -6.24 2.70 -0.18
N LEU A 9 -5.35 3.03 0.75
CA LEU A 9 -4.27 2.12 1.15
C LEU A 9 -4.81 0.82 1.76
N LYS A 10 -5.85 0.88 2.60
CA LYS A 10 -6.49 -0.34 3.12
C LYS A 10 -7.04 -1.23 2.02
N ALA A 11 -7.68 -0.65 1.00
CA ALA A 11 -8.20 -1.43 -0.13
C ALA A 11 -7.07 -2.12 -0.90
N ILE A 12 -6.01 -1.39 -1.21
CA ILE A 12 -4.83 -1.92 -1.91
C ILE A 12 -4.18 -3.05 -1.10
N CYS A 13 -3.96 -2.85 0.20
CA CYS A 13 -3.35 -3.87 1.06
C CYS A 13 -4.24 -5.12 1.18
N ALA A 14 -5.57 -4.98 1.14
CA ALA A 14 -6.47 -6.13 1.13
C ALA A 14 -6.36 -6.95 -0.16
N GLU A 15 -6.18 -6.29 -1.31
CA GLU A 15 -5.93 -6.96 -2.60
C GLU A 15 -4.57 -7.67 -2.63
N ALA A 16 -3.54 -7.05 -2.06
CA ALA A 16 -2.16 -7.56 -2.09
C ALA A 16 -1.83 -8.55 -0.95
N LEU A 17 -2.75 -8.75 0.01
CA LEU A 17 -2.53 -9.63 1.17
C LEU A 17 -2.10 -11.06 0.80
N PRO A 18 -2.62 -11.70 -0.27
CA PRO A 18 -2.18 -13.03 -0.69
C PRO A 18 -0.70 -13.11 -1.07
N ASP A 19 -0.09 -12.00 -1.50
CA ASP A 19 1.30 -11.95 -1.96
C ASP A 19 2.29 -11.62 -0.83
N VAL A 20 1.79 -11.32 0.36
CA VAL A 20 2.60 -10.93 1.52
C VAL A 20 2.90 -12.16 2.38
N ARG A 21 4.15 -12.31 2.78
CA ARG A 21 4.59 -13.38 3.69
C ARG A 21 3.81 -13.35 5.00
N THR A 22 3.28 -14.50 5.41
CA THR A 22 2.66 -14.66 6.73
C THR A 22 3.63 -14.30 7.85
N GLY A 23 3.16 -13.50 8.81
CA GLY A 23 3.97 -13.04 9.95
C GLY A 23 4.84 -11.80 9.67
N ALA A 24 4.71 -11.18 8.49
CA ALA A 24 5.36 -9.90 8.21
C ALA A 24 4.51 -8.71 8.70
N ASP A 25 5.10 -7.86 9.54
CA ASP A 25 4.53 -6.57 9.92
C ASP A 25 5.08 -5.45 9.02
N VAL A 26 4.19 -4.82 8.24
CA VAL A 26 4.56 -3.76 7.28
C VAL A 26 3.93 -2.43 7.67
N VAL A 27 4.79 -1.43 7.91
CA VAL A 27 4.34 -0.05 8.17
C VAL A 27 4.49 0.79 6.90
N ILE A 28 3.37 1.31 6.39
CA ILE A 28 3.35 2.19 5.21
C ILE A 28 3.22 3.65 5.67
N ARG A 29 4.25 4.46 5.39
CA ARG A 29 4.20 5.92 5.58
C ARG A 29 3.75 6.59 4.29
N ALA A 30 2.54 7.17 4.30
CA ALA A 30 2.07 8.04 3.23
C ALA A 30 2.72 9.43 3.35
N LEU A 31 3.49 9.83 2.33
CA LEU A 31 4.04 11.19 2.20
C LEU A 31 2.97 12.16 1.64
N PRO A 32 3.16 13.50 1.75
CA PRO A 32 2.19 14.48 1.27
C PRO A 32 1.72 14.28 -0.18
N ALA A 33 2.62 13.83 -1.07
CA ALA A 33 2.31 13.53 -2.47
C ALA A 33 1.24 12.44 -2.67
N ALA A 34 1.08 11.53 -1.70
CA ALA A 34 0.06 10.49 -1.74
C ALA A 34 -1.38 11.05 -1.67
N ALA A 35 -1.54 12.29 -1.20
CA ALA A 35 -2.86 12.95 -1.13
C ALA A 35 -3.40 13.35 -2.50
N SER A 36 -2.52 13.69 -3.44
CA SER A 36 -2.86 14.09 -4.82
C SER A 36 -2.71 12.95 -5.83
N ALA A 37 -1.99 11.89 -5.49
CA ALA A 37 -1.87 10.71 -6.34
C ALA A 37 -3.23 10.03 -6.57
N ASP A 38 -3.42 9.53 -7.79
CA ASP A 38 -4.57 8.70 -8.13
C ASP A 38 -4.45 7.30 -7.52
N PHE A 39 -5.53 6.52 -7.60
CA PHE A 39 -5.57 5.19 -7.01
C PHE A 39 -4.62 4.21 -7.70
N ALA A 40 -4.50 4.28 -9.03
CA ALA A 40 -3.67 3.37 -9.81
C ALA A 40 -2.18 3.55 -9.47
N THR A 41 -1.73 4.80 -9.33
CA THR A 41 -0.38 5.15 -8.91
C THR A 41 -0.10 4.64 -7.50
N LEU A 42 -1.01 4.91 -6.55
CA LEU A 42 -0.88 4.42 -5.17
C LEU A 42 -0.80 2.89 -5.12
N ARG A 43 -1.61 2.20 -5.93
CA ARG A 43 -1.62 0.73 -6.02
C ARG A 43 -0.29 0.21 -6.53
N ALA A 44 0.21 0.74 -7.64
CA ALA A 44 1.48 0.34 -8.22
C ALA A 44 2.65 0.55 -7.25
N GLU A 45 2.70 1.68 -6.54
CA GLU A 45 3.75 1.95 -5.55
C GLU A 45 3.72 0.99 -4.37
N VAL A 46 2.52 0.71 -3.82
CA VAL A 46 2.37 -0.21 -2.69
C VAL A 46 2.76 -1.63 -3.08
N VAL A 47 2.24 -2.15 -4.20
CA VAL A 47 2.57 -3.50 -4.69
C VAL A 47 4.08 -3.63 -4.89
N ARG A 48 4.71 -2.67 -5.59
CA ARG A 48 6.16 -2.66 -5.80
C ARG A 48 6.97 -2.61 -4.49
N CYS A 49 6.45 -1.95 -3.46
CA CYS A 49 7.08 -1.93 -2.13
C CYS A 49 6.94 -3.27 -1.40
N LEU A 50 5.76 -3.89 -1.46
CA LEU A 50 5.50 -5.19 -0.86
C LEU A 50 6.33 -6.28 -1.52
N GLU A 51 6.39 -6.34 -2.85
CA GLU A 51 7.21 -7.29 -3.60
C GLU A 51 8.70 -7.24 -3.18
N ARG A 52 9.24 -6.04 -2.95
CA ARG A 52 10.66 -5.87 -2.59
C ARG A 52 10.99 -6.19 -1.13
N LYS A 53 10.02 -6.07 -0.23
CA LYS A 53 10.29 -6.06 1.23
C LYS A 53 9.49 -7.07 2.04
N ALA A 54 8.42 -7.62 1.47
CA ALA A 54 7.44 -8.43 2.18
C ALA A 54 6.92 -9.64 1.36
N ALA A 55 7.44 -9.87 0.15
CA ALA A 55 7.10 -11.05 -0.64
C ALA A 55 7.43 -12.36 0.10
N ALA A 56 6.56 -13.36 -0.08
CA ALA A 56 6.69 -14.70 0.49
C ALA A 56 8.00 -15.39 0.07
#